data_AF-A0AB34AD98-F1
#
_entry.id   AF-A0AB34AD98-F1
#
_cell.length_a   1.000
_cell.length_b   1.000
_cell.length_c   1.000
_cell.angle_alpha   90.00
_cell.angle_beta   90.00
_cell.angle_gamma   90.00
#
_symmetry.space_group_name_H-M   'P 1'
#
loop_
_entity.id
_entity.type
_entity.pdbx_description
1 polymer ?
#
loop_
_entity_poly.entity_id
_entity_poly.type
_entity_poly.pdbx_seq_one_letter_code
_entity_poly.pdbx_strand_id
1 'polypeptide(L)'
;MLKYTSTDIHNINVLGKFCGLRDIPQLNSTALQAKYKLQQADVFVLFGGSILYGVDILAQAIKNNIAKKYIVVGGFGHTTATLQQNVIAKYPDIPANKMSEAEIFAAL
;
A
#
# COMPACT_ATOMS: atom_id res chain seq x y z
N MET A 1 -1.02 -30.99 -7.77
CA MET A 1 -0.59 -29.98 -6.79
C MET A 1 0.89 -29.71 -7.04
N LEU A 2 1.25 -28.51 -7.50
CA LEU A 2 2.66 -28.14 -7.63
C LEU A 2 3.28 -28.12 -6.23
N LYS A 3 4.32 -28.92 -6.01
CA LYS A 3 5.09 -28.90 -4.77
C LYS A 3 6.32 -28.01 -5.01
N TYR A 4 6.32 -26.82 -4.41
CA TYR A 4 7.50 -25.95 -4.43
C TYR A 4 8.65 -26.63 -3.68
N THR A 5 9.84 -26.61 -4.26
CA THR A 5 11.07 -27.03 -3.59
C THR A 5 11.55 -25.95 -2.61
N SER A 6 12.47 -26.31 -1.71
CA SER A 6 13.13 -25.32 -0.85
C SER A 6 13.83 -24.22 -1.66
N THR A 7 14.36 -24.57 -2.84
CA THR A 7 14.98 -23.62 -3.77
C THR A 7 13.95 -22.65 -4.35
N ASP A 8 12.77 -23.13 -4.76
CA ASP A 8 11.70 -22.27 -5.28
C ASP A 8 11.23 -21.27 -4.22
N ILE A 9 11.01 -21.75 -2.99
CA ILE A 9 10.61 -20.91 -1.86
C ILE A 9 11.69 -19.85 -1.56
N HIS A 10 12.96 -20.26 -1.56
CA HIS A 10 14.07 -19.34 -1.39
C HIS A 10 14.08 -18.25 -2.46
N ASN A 11 13.96 -18.63 -3.74
CA ASN A 11 13.99 -17.69 -4.86
C ASN A 11 12.80 -16.72 -4.84
N ILE A 12 11.58 -17.20 -4.53
CA ILE A 12 10.40 -16.34 -4.36
C ILE A 12 10.64 -15.32 -3.24
N ASN A 13 11.22 -15.74 -2.12
CA ASN A 13 11.54 -14.83 -1.00
C ASN A 13 12.62 -13.80 -1.38
N VAL A 14 13.62 -14.18 -2.16
CA VAL A 14 14.64 -13.26 -2.68
C VAL A 14 14.00 -12.21 -3.58
N LEU A 15 13.14 -12.61 -4.52
CA LEU A 15 12.41 -11.69 -5.40
C LEU A 15 11.46 -10.79 -4.61
N GLY A 16 10.75 -11.34 -3.63
CA GLY A 16 9.86 -10.57 -2.76
C GLY A 16 10.60 -9.48 -1.98
N LYS A 17 11.80 -9.78 -1.46
CA LYS A 17 12.65 -8.78 -0.79
C LYS A 17 13.16 -7.71 -1.75
N PHE A 18 13.49 -8.09 -2.99
CA PHE A 18 13.93 -7.15 -4.01
C PHE A 18 12.81 -6.21 -4.46
N CYS A 19 11.63 -6.74 -4.79
CA CYS A 19 10.49 -5.95 -5.27
C CYS A 19 9.77 -5.17 -4.15
N GLY A 20 9.82 -5.66 -2.91
CA GLY A 20 9.15 -5.08 -1.75
C GLY A 20 10.08 -4.31 -0.81
N LEU A 21 11.10 -3.65 -1.35
CA LEU A 21 12.12 -2.97 -0.55
C LEU A 21 11.48 -1.91 0.37
N ARG A 22 11.75 -2.03 1.68
CA ARG A 22 11.40 -1.01 2.66
C ARG A 22 12.57 -0.09 2.86
N ASP A 23 12.35 1.15 2.48
CA ASP A 23 13.38 2.18 2.49
C ASP A 23 13.70 2.67 3.91
N ILE A 24 12.68 2.77 4.76
CA ILE A 24 12.82 2.97 6.21
C ILE A 24 12.21 1.77 6.96
N PRO A 25 12.82 1.34 8.09
CA PRO A 25 12.39 0.14 8.81
C PRO A 25 11.04 0.30 9.50
N GLN A 26 10.68 1.54 9.86
CA GLN A 26 9.40 1.89 10.45
C GLN A 26 8.91 3.20 9.85
N LEU A 27 7.59 3.33 9.68
CA LEU A 27 6.97 4.52 9.10
C LEU A 27 6.76 5.59 10.17
N ASN A 28 7.84 6.16 10.71
CA ASN A 28 7.81 7.22 11.73
C ASN A 28 8.94 8.26 11.54
N SER A 29 8.81 9.40 12.23
CA SER A 29 9.79 10.49 12.17
C SER A 29 11.18 10.11 12.64
N THR A 30 11.32 9.20 13.62
CA THR A 30 12.63 8.74 14.10
C THR A 30 13.41 8.03 12.98
N ALA A 31 12.75 7.15 12.23
CA ALA A 31 13.37 6.43 11.12
C ALA A 31 13.70 7.37 9.95
N LEU A 32 12.82 8.34 9.64
CA LEU A 32 13.11 9.39 8.66
C LEU A 32 14.32 10.24 9.07
N GLN A 33 14.39 10.65 10.34
CA GLN A 33 15.50 11.47 10.82
C GLN A 33 16.80 10.67 10.78
N ALA A 34 16.78 9.40 11.18
CA ALA A 34 17.97 8.56 11.15
C ALA A 34 18.55 8.45 9.73
N LYS A 35 17.69 8.13 8.75
CA LYS A 35 18.08 7.87 7.36
C LYS A 35 18.30 9.13 6.53
N TYR A 36 17.33 10.04 6.56
CA TYR A 36 17.25 11.20 5.65
C TYR A 36 17.57 12.53 6.32
N LYS A 37 17.76 12.56 7.65
CA LYS A 37 17.91 13.80 8.43
C LYS A 37 16.69 14.72 8.31
N LEU A 38 15.51 14.14 8.08
CA LEU A 38 14.22 14.83 7.98
C LEU A 38 13.30 14.38 9.13
N GLN A 39 12.61 15.34 9.75
CA GLN A 39 11.58 15.04 10.76
C GLN A 39 10.23 14.67 10.12
N GLN A 40 9.98 15.17 8.90
CA GLN A 40 8.74 15.02 8.18
C GLN A 40 8.99 15.16 6.67
N ALA A 41 8.37 14.31 5.85
CA ALA A 41 8.36 14.45 4.41
C ALA A 41 7.37 15.55 3.97
N ASP A 42 7.54 16.12 2.78
CA ASP A 42 6.56 17.07 2.26
C ASP A 42 5.25 16.38 1.83
N VAL A 43 5.37 15.21 1.20
CA VAL A 43 4.23 14.46 0.65
C VAL A 43 4.40 12.96 0.89
N PHE A 44 3.34 12.30 1.32
CA PHE A 44 3.18 10.85 1.27
C PHE A 44 2.18 10.48 0.18
N VAL A 45 2.53 9.51 -0.68
CA VAL A 45 1.67 9.06 -1.79
C VAL A 45 1.36 7.58 -1.64
N LEU A 46 0.08 7.24 -1.50
CA LEU A 46 -0.40 5.87 -1.68
C LEU A 46 -0.77 5.66 -3.14
N PHE A 47 -0.03 4.81 -3.83
CA PHE A 47 -0.35 4.41 -5.20
C PHE A 47 -1.46 3.36 -5.22
N GLY A 48 -2.31 3.47 -6.24
CA GLY A 48 -3.40 2.57 -6.55
C GLY A 48 -2.93 1.15 -6.77
N GLY A 49 -3.82 0.21 -6.51
CA GLY A 49 -3.56 -1.22 -6.62
C GLY A 49 -4.69 -2.02 -6.01
N SER A 50 -4.54 -3.34 -5.96
CA SER A 50 -5.60 -4.25 -5.49
C SER A 50 -5.43 -4.73 -4.05
N ILE A 51 -4.43 -4.23 -3.32
CA ILE A 51 -4.06 -4.69 -1.97
C ILE A 51 -4.60 -3.72 -0.93
N LEU A 52 -5.62 -4.15 -0.17
CA LEU A 52 -6.30 -3.32 0.84
C LEU A 52 -5.39 -2.86 1.98
N TYR A 53 -4.37 -3.66 2.31
CA TYR A 53 -3.42 -3.33 3.39
C TYR A 53 -2.65 -2.02 3.15
N GLY A 54 -2.62 -1.51 1.91
CA GLY A 54 -2.10 -0.17 1.62
C GLY A 54 -2.82 0.94 2.39
N VAL A 55 -4.12 0.78 2.67
CA VAL A 55 -4.92 1.75 3.45
C VAL A 55 -4.47 1.78 4.91
N ASP A 56 -4.18 0.62 5.51
CA ASP A 56 -3.63 0.55 6.88
C ASP A 56 -2.27 1.26 6.98
N ILE A 57 -1.43 1.11 5.95
CA ILE A 57 -0.13 1.80 5.86
C ILE A 57 -0.32 3.32 5.77
N LEU A 58 -1.27 3.80 4.94
CA LEU A 58 -1.60 5.21 4.88
C LEU A 58 -2.14 5.73 6.21
N ALA A 59 -3.05 5.01 6.86
CA ALA A 59 -3.59 5.36 8.16
C ALA A 59 -2.49 5.45 9.23
N GLN A 60 -1.53 4.52 9.21
CA GLN A 60 -0.34 4.58 10.07
C GLN A 60 0.52 5.81 9.76
N ALA A 61 0.74 6.13 8.48
CA ALA A 61 1.50 7.30 8.05
C ALA A 61 0.89 8.61 8.55
N ILE A 62 -0.45 8.71 8.52
CA ILE A 62 -1.22 9.86 9.02
C ILE A 62 -1.10 9.95 10.54
N LYS A 63 -1.34 8.84 11.27
CA LYS A 63 -1.23 8.79 12.74
C LYS A 63 0.16 9.17 13.24
N ASN A 64 1.19 8.77 12.49
CA ASN A 64 2.59 9.07 12.82
C ASN A 64 3.06 10.44 12.30
N ASN A 65 2.17 11.23 11.67
CA ASN A 65 2.46 12.56 11.14
C ASN A 65 3.72 12.61 10.26
N ILE A 66 3.96 11.55 9.47
CA ILE A 66 5.22 11.37 8.74
C ILE A 66 5.37 12.33 7.55
N ALA A 67 4.28 12.93 7.06
CA ALA A 67 4.29 13.87 5.94
C ALA A 67 3.36 15.07 6.17
N LYS A 68 3.65 16.20 5.53
CA LYS A 68 2.79 17.41 5.57
C LYS A 68 1.50 17.24 4.76
N LYS A 69 1.54 16.44 3.71
CA LYS A 69 0.43 16.17 2.78
C LYS A 69 0.34 14.68 2.48
N TYR A 70 -0.88 14.21 2.26
CA TYR A 70 -1.19 12.81 1.96
C TYR A 70 -2.04 12.76 0.70
N ILE A 71 -1.64 11.92 -0.25
CA ILE A 71 -2.29 11.80 -1.55
C ILE A 71 -2.56 10.33 -1.81
N VAL A 72 -3.76 10.03 -2.29
CA VAL A 72 -4.11 8.74 -2.86
C VAL A 72 -4.17 8.91 -4.38
N VAL A 73 -3.41 8.10 -5.11
CA VAL A 73 -3.31 8.19 -6.57
C VAL A 73 -3.80 6.89 -7.17
N GLY A 74 -4.89 6.91 -7.93
CA GLY A 74 -5.41 5.69 -8.55
C GLY A 74 -6.66 5.98 -9.37
N GLY A 75 -6.63 5.66 -10.66
CA GLY A 75 -7.73 5.84 -11.58
C GLY A 75 -8.46 4.52 -11.85
N PHE A 76 -8.80 4.30 -13.11
CA PHE A 76 -9.23 3.01 -13.64
C PHE A 76 -8.08 2.38 -14.43
N GLY A 77 -7.72 1.13 -14.12
CA GLY A 77 -6.60 0.42 -14.71
C GLY A 77 -6.67 -1.10 -14.49
N HIS A 78 -5.56 -1.80 -14.76
CA HIS A 78 -5.52 -3.27 -14.75
C HIS A 78 -5.85 -3.89 -13.39
N THR A 79 -5.61 -3.18 -12.29
CA THR A 79 -5.85 -3.66 -10.92
C THR A 79 -7.24 -3.31 -10.38
N THR A 80 -7.97 -2.43 -11.06
CA THR A 80 -9.21 -1.84 -10.52
C THR A 80 -10.30 -2.88 -10.34
N ALA A 81 -10.52 -3.77 -11.33
CA ALA A 81 -11.54 -4.80 -11.22
C ALA A 81 -11.31 -5.72 -10.02
N THR A 82 -10.06 -6.14 -9.79
CA THR A 82 -9.67 -6.95 -8.63
C THR A 82 -9.91 -6.20 -7.32
N LEU A 83 -9.56 -4.90 -7.26
CA LEU A 83 -9.82 -4.07 -6.08
C LEU A 83 -11.33 -3.99 -5.78
N GLN A 84 -12.13 -3.67 -6.79
CA GLN A 84 -13.58 -3.53 -6.67
C GLN A 84 -14.23 -4.81 -6.14
N GLN A 85 -13.84 -5.97 -6.69
CA GLN A 85 -14.33 -7.27 -6.24
C GLN A 85 -13.96 -7.54 -4.77
N ASN A 86 -12.71 -7.29 -4.40
CA ASN A 86 -12.24 -7.48 -3.02
C ASN A 86 -12.99 -6.58 -2.02
N VAL A 87 -13.27 -5.33 -2.41
CA VAL A 87 -14.00 -4.38 -1.55
C VAL A 87 -15.47 -4.74 -1.44
N ILE A 88 -16.16 -5.04 -2.54
CA ILE A 88 -17.57 -5.45 -2.51
C ILE A 88 -17.76 -6.70 -1.63
N ALA A 89 -16.83 -7.65 -1.71
CA ALA A 89 -16.88 -8.87 -0.90
C ALA A 89 -16.70 -8.61 0.60
N LYS A 90 -15.91 -7.60 0.99
CA LYS A 90 -15.56 -7.33 2.39
C LYS A 90 -16.36 -6.18 3.02
N TYR A 91 -16.81 -5.24 2.20
CA TYR A 91 -17.49 -3.99 2.57
C TYR A 91 -18.65 -3.75 1.58
N PRO A 92 -19.75 -4.53 1.69
CA PRO A 92 -20.83 -4.52 0.70
C PRO A 92 -21.55 -3.16 0.61
N ASP A 93 -21.44 -2.32 1.63
CA ASP A 93 -22.04 -0.97 1.66
C ASP A 93 -21.26 0.04 0.81
N ILE A 94 -20.03 -0.28 0.39
CA ILE A 94 -19.23 0.58 -0.49
C ILE A 94 -19.58 0.25 -1.95
N PRO A 95 -20.09 1.20 -2.75
CA PRO A 95 -20.46 0.99 -4.16
C PRO A 95 -19.23 0.98 -5.08
N ALA A 96 -18.26 0.10 -4.81
CA ALA A 96 -16.94 0.13 -5.42
C ALA A 96 -16.96 -0.06 -6.95
N ASN A 97 -17.97 -0.73 -7.50
CA ASN A 97 -18.07 -1.06 -8.93
C ASN A 97 -18.02 0.15 -9.89
N LYS A 98 -18.29 1.36 -9.39
CA LYS A 98 -18.25 2.61 -10.18
C LYS A 98 -17.11 3.54 -9.75
N MET A 99 -16.30 3.13 -8.79
CA MET A 99 -15.28 3.96 -8.17
C MET A 99 -13.89 3.61 -8.75
N SER A 100 -13.08 4.64 -8.94
CA SER A 100 -11.64 4.54 -9.20
C SER A 100 -10.91 4.00 -7.97
N GLU A 101 -9.66 3.57 -8.14
CA GLU A 101 -8.87 3.04 -7.02
C GLU A 101 -8.69 4.06 -5.89
N ALA A 102 -8.48 5.34 -6.21
CA ALA A 102 -8.34 6.37 -5.19
C ALA A 102 -9.65 6.63 -4.44
N GLU A 103 -10.78 6.66 -5.13
CA GLU A 103 -12.09 6.79 -4.49
C GLU A 103 -12.37 5.62 -3.55
N ILE A 104 -12.04 4.40 -3.98
CA ILE A 104 -12.22 3.20 -3.15
C ILE A 104 -11.35 3.28 -1.89
N PHE A 105 -10.06 3.58 -2.04
CA PHE A 105 -9.16 3.71 -0.90
C PHE A 105 -9.53 4.84 0.05
N ALA A 106 -10.14 5.93 -0.44
CA ALA A 106 -10.62 7.01 0.42
C ALA A 106 -11.90 6.66 1.20
N ALA A 107 -12.66 5.66 0.74
CA ALA A 107 -13.90 5.19 1.38
C ALA A 107 -13.68 4.06 2.41
N LEU A 108 -12.48 3.49 2.46
CA LEU A 108 -12.06 2.45 3.40
C LEU A 108 -11.48 3.05 4.68
#